data_AF-A0A562JG98-F1
#
_entry.id   AF-A0A562JG98-F1
#
_cell.length_a   1.000
_cell.length_b   1.000
_cell.length_c   1.000
_cell.angle_alpha   90.00
_cell.angle_beta   90.00
_cell.angle_gamma   90.00
#
_symmetry.space_group_name_H-M   'P 1'
#
loop_
_entity.id
_entity.type
_entity.pdbx_description
1 polymer ?
#
loop_
_entity_poly.entity_id
_entity_poly.type
_entity_poly.pdbx_seq_one_letter_code
_entity_poly.pdbx_strand_id
1 'polypeptide(L)' 'MYEHKFVKVELSTFKLAPTKDYHEIVREHEREGWELVQIFAPGIRGYGTPAFYELIFKRKVD' A
#
# COMPACT_ATOMS: atom_id res chain seq x y z
N MET A 1 -0.14 17.28 15.06
CA MET A 1 0.91 16.93 14.05
C MET A 1 0.37 15.79 13.18
N TYR A 2 1.02 15.38 12.08
CA TYR A 2 0.62 14.17 11.35
C TYR A 2 1.75 13.15 11.41
N GLU A 3 1.39 11.89 11.61
CA GLU A 3 2.29 10.75 11.41
C GLU A 3 1.92 10.01 10.13
N HIS A 4 2.91 9.34 9.53
CA HIS A 4 2.78 8.63 8.26
C HIS A 4 3.12 7.15 8.42
N LYS A 5 2.38 6.30 7.71
CA LYS A 5 2.61 4.84 7.65
C LYS A 5 2.69 4.40 6.18
N PHE A 6 3.66 3.54 5.86
CA PHE A 6 3.91 3.03 4.52
C PHE A 6 3.76 1.50 4.53
N VAL A 7 2.78 0.98 3.80
CA VAL A 7 2.49 -0.46 3.73
C VAL A 7 2.86 -0.97 2.34
N LYS A 8 3.94 -1.75 2.26
CA LYS A 8 4.38 -2.40 1.03
C LYS A 8 3.54 -3.65 0.75
N VAL A 9 2.95 -3.72 -0.44
CA VAL A 9 2.21 -4.88 -0.94
C VAL A 9 2.95 -5.49 -2.12
N GLU A 10 3.42 -6.72 -1.94
CA GLU A 10 4.16 -7.43 -2.98
C GLU A 10 3.21 -8.04 -4.01
N LEU A 11 3.58 -7.90 -5.28
CA LEU A 11 2.85 -8.49 -6.39
C LEU A 11 3.43 -9.88 -6.68
N SER A 12 2.56 -10.88 -6.76
CA SER A 12 3.03 -12.23 -7.10
C SER A 12 3.49 -12.27 -8.56
N THR A 13 4.74 -12.69 -8.78
CA THR A 13 5.33 -12.87 -10.12
C THR A 13 4.62 -13.95 -10.93
N PHE A 14 3.94 -14.90 -10.28
CA PHE A 14 3.26 -16.02 -10.94
C PHE A 14 1.82 -15.72 -11.37
N LYS A 15 1.10 -14.82 -10.68
CA LYS A 15 -0.31 -14.54 -10.97
C LYS A 15 -0.60 -13.09 -11.37
N LEU A 16 0.41 -12.20 -11.36
CA LEU A 16 0.21 -10.75 -11.55
C LEU A 16 -0.89 -10.19 -10.64
N ALA A 17 -1.12 -10.85 -9.51
CA ALA A 17 -2.14 -10.51 -8.54
C ALA A 17 -1.47 -10.10 -7.22
N PRO A 18 -2.05 -9.13 -6.49
CA PRO A 18 -1.63 -8.81 -5.14
C PRO A 18 -1.61 -10.05 -4.25
N THR A 19 -0.55 -10.22 -3.47
CA THR A 19 -0.45 -11.33 -2.48
C THR A 19 -1.43 -11.17 -1.32
N LYS A 20 -1.95 -9.97 -1.11
CA LYS A 20 -2.99 -9.62 -0.14
C LYS A 20 -4.01 -8.69 -0.79
N ASP A 21 -5.28 -8.83 -0.42
CA ASP A 21 -6.31 -7.89 -0.86
C ASP A 21 -6.08 -6.52 -0.22
N TYR A 22 -5.75 -5.52 -1.05
CA TYR A 22 -5.50 -4.16 -0.56
C TYR A 22 -6.76 -3.50 0.01
N HIS A 23 -7.96 -3.93 -0.41
CA HIS A 23 -9.20 -3.44 0.19
C HIS A 23 -9.30 -3.86 1.66
N GLU A 24 -8.80 -5.03 2.03
CA GLU A 24 -8.73 -5.45 3.44
C GLU A 24 -7.70 -4.63 4.21
N ILE A 25 -6.50 -4.45 3.64
CA ILE A 25 -5.44 -3.64 4.26
C ILE A 25 -5.95 -2.22 4.54
N VAL A 26 -6.60 -1.56 3.58
CA VAL A 26 -7.16 -0.22 3.77
C VAL A 26 -8.21 -0.20 4.89
N ARG A 27 -9.18 -1.12 4.86
CA ARG A 27 -10.26 -1.18 5.86
C ARG A 27 -9.74 -1.43 7.28
N GLU A 28 -8.71 -2.26 7.43
CA GLU A 28 -8.06 -2.51 8.73
C GLU A 28 -7.39 -1.25 9.27
N HIS A 29 -6.67 -0.52 8.41
CA HIS A 29 -5.97 0.71 8.78
C HIS A 29 -6.93 1.87 9.09
N GLU A 30 -8.02 2.01 8.34
CA GLU A 30 -9.04 3.03 8.61
C GLU A 30 -9.71 2.82 9.98
N ARG A 31 -9.91 1.57 10.41
CA ARG A 31 -10.43 1.25 11.76
C ARG A 31 -9.49 1.69 12.88
N GLU A 32 -8.20 1.81 12.60
CA GLU A 32 -7.16 2.31 13.51
C GLU A 32 -6.96 3.83 13.43
N GLY A 33 -7.77 4.53 12.63
CA GLY A 33 -7.71 5.97 12.42
C GLY A 33 -6.71 6.43 11.37
N TRP A 34 -6.20 5.53 10.53
CA TRP A 34 -5.30 5.88 9.43
C TRP A 34 -6.09 6.22 8.16
N GLU A 35 -5.85 7.39 7.59
CA GLU A 35 -6.45 7.84 6.33
C GLU A 35 -5.51 7.49 5.16
N LEU A 36 -6.03 6.81 4.13
CA LEU A 36 -5.26 6.55 2.91
C LEU A 36 -5.04 7.86 2.14
N VAL A 37 -3.79 8.14 1.77
CA VAL A 37 -3.38 9.38 1.08
C VAL A 37 -2.96 9.11 -0.35
N GLN A 38 -2.16 8.06 -0.56
CA GLN A 38 -1.58 7.78 -1.87
C GLN A 38 -1.28 6.30 -2.04
N ILE A 39 -1.36 5.83 -3.29
CA ILE A 39 -0.81 4.55 -3.73
C ILE A 39 0.43 4.87 -4.59
N PHE A 40 1.58 4.26 -4.27
CA PHE A 40 2.82 4.46 -5.00
C PHE A 40 3.37 3.14 -5.52
N ALA A 41 3.52 3.01 -6.84
CA ALA A 41 4.15 1.86 -7.46
C ALA A 41 5.51 2.31 -8.04
N PRO A 42 6.63 2.13 -7.32
CA PRO A 42 7.94 2.50 -7.86
C PRO A 42 8.27 1.66 -9.08
N GLY A 43 9.05 2.26 -9.97
CA GLY A 43 9.38 1.76 -11.30
C GLY A 43 9.61 0.25 -11.37
N ILE A 44 8.72 -0.39 -12.13
CA ILE A 44 8.87 -1.58 -12.95
C ILE A 44 10.21 -2.34 -12.84
N ARG A 45 10.20 -3.58 -12.30
CA ARG A 45 11.30 -4.52 -12.58
C ARG A 45 11.19 -4.98 -14.04
N GLY A 46 12.31 -5.24 -14.72
CA GLY A 46 12.34 -5.48 -16.17
C GLY A 46 11.17 -6.33 -16.71
N TYR A 47 10.61 -5.92 -17.85
CA TYR A 47 9.35 -6.39 -18.50
C TYR A 47 8.03 -5.67 -18.15
N GLY A 48 8.02 -4.45 -17.64
CA GLY A 48 6.74 -3.69 -17.57
C GLY A 48 5.89 -4.00 -16.34
N THR A 49 6.34 -4.88 -15.43
CA THR A 49 5.60 -5.27 -14.22
C THR A 49 6.20 -4.67 -12.94
N PRO A 50 5.42 -3.94 -12.12
CA PRO A 50 5.87 -3.51 -10.80
C PRO A 50 6.05 -4.74 -9.88
N ALA A 51 7.12 -4.75 -9.09
CA ALA A 51 7.37 -5.83 -8.12
C ALA A 51 6.54 -5.68 -6.84
N PHE A 52 6.13 -4.45 -6.54
CA PHE A 52 5.30 -4.09 -5.39
C PHE A 52 4.66 -2.73 -5.62
N TYR A 53 3.71 -2.38 -4.77
CA TYR A 53 3.24 -1.02 -4.56
C TYR A 53 3.16 -0.73 -3.07
N GLU A 54 3.09 0.54 -2.71
CA GLU A 54 2.98 1.03 -1.35
C GLU A 54 1.66 1.75 -1.17
N LEU A 55 0.97 1.47 -0.07
CA LEU A 55 -0.14 2.25 0.45
C LEU A 55 0.40 3.22 1.49
N ILE A 56 0.19 4.50 1.27
CA ILE A 56 0.68 5.58 2.13
C ILE A 56 -0.50 6.14 2.91
N PHE A 57 -0.41 6.07 4.23
CA PHE A 57 -1.43 6.56 5.15
C PHE A 57 -0.91 7.72 5.99
N LYS A 58 -1.82 8.55 6.47
CA LYS A 58 -1.56 9.56 7.51
C LYS A 58 -2.56 9.43 8.65
N ARG A 59 -2.16 9.84 9.85
CA ARG A 59 -3.06 10.00 11.00
C ARG A 59 -2.71 11.26 11.76
N LYS A 60 -3.70 11.92 12.34
CA LYS A 60 -3.48 13.08 13.21
C LYS A 60 -2.93 12.60 14.56
N VAL A 61 -1.84 13.21 14.99
CA VAL A 61 -1.27 13.05 16.32
C VAL A 61 -1.73 14.25 17.14
N ASP A 62 -2.36 13.96 18.29
CA ASP A 62 -2.76 14.96 19.28
C ASP A 62 -1.55 15.57 19.99
#